data_AF-A0A1I6I039-F1
#
_entry.id   AF-A0A1I6I039-F1
#
_cell.length_a   1.000
_cell.length_b   1.000
_cell.length_c   1.000
_cell.angle_alpha   90.00
_cell.angle_beta   90.00
_cell.angle_gamma   90.00
#
_symmetry.space_group_name_H-M   'P 1'
#
loop_
_entity.id
_entity.type
_entity.pdbx_description
1 polymer ?
#
loop_
_entity_poly.entity_id
_entity_poly.type
_entity_poly.pdbx_seq_one_letter_code
_entity_poly.pdbx_strand_id
1 'polypeptide(L)'
;MSIHSNELINDKKEISTITEQLLLDVRTEEIPKDRSIAVPIAQLSTLGAAVSTLIPALNTITNTTTMDMSGLYRLANKSVGDTLKAAQNGNFWGALKTAEGKSKFAQLSNADPISTTNTIVMNANPAMIMMSIALFSIEKELGNIADMEKQILSFLQIEKESEIEADVVTLNTIISKYKYNWDNEHYIASNHKMVLDIQRTARKNMISFQKKVAETLNSKKFVIAQGQVSNALRDLLKKFKYYRLSLYTFSLASLVEIMLSGNFKEENIEASISEVRKNTDEYRELFSDCSVFLEKLSKGSLESNVLKGLGAASDVMGKFIGSIPKIKEGQVDEFLQEAGGKLKTNALGISNEVIESFSEVSNPNTGVFMQKMEDMIQIYDKTTEICFDKENIYLIAG
;
A
#
# COMPACT_ATOMS: atom_id res chain seq x y z
N MET A 1 58.00 -35.37 -0.12
CA MET A 1 57.53 -34.19 0.62
C MET A 1 56.68 -33.23 -0.24
N SER A 2 56.08 -33.68 -1.36
CA SER A 2 55.38 -32.79 -2.32
C SER A 2 53.88 -33.09 -2.49
N ILE A 3 53.36 -34.14 -1.83
CA ILE A 3 51.96 -34.57 -1.97
C ILE A 3 51.08 -33.85 -0.94
N HIS A 4 51.55 -33.73 0.31
CA HIS A 4 50.84 -33.06 1.39
C HIS A 4 50.62 -31.55 1.18
N SER A 5 51.52 -30.89 0.44
CA SER A 5 51.40 -29.46 0.15
C SER A 5 50.29 -29.16 -0.86
N ASN A 6 50.00 -30.08 -1.78
CA ASN A 6 48.93 -29.91 -2.77
C ASN A 6 47.55 -30.18 -2.17
N GLU A 7 47.41 -31.14 -1.25
CA GLU A 7 46.16 -31.37 -0.49
C GLU A 7 45.80 -30.14 0.37
N LEU A 8 46.76 -29.61 1.14
CA LEU A 8 46.54 -28.40 1.96
C LEU A 8 46.17 -27.14 1.17
N ILE A 9 46.67 -27.02 -0.07
CA ILE A 9 46.32 -25.90 -0.97
C ILE A 9 44.92 -26.11 -1.57
N ASN A 10 44.53 -27.35 -1.86
CA ASN A 10 43.23 -27.68 -2.41
C ASN A 10 42.11 -27.49 -1.36
N ASP A 11 42.34 -27.97 -0.13
CA ASP A 11 41.41 -27.81 1.00
C ASP A 11 41.19 -26.33 1.35
N LYS A 12 42.25 -25.51 1.30
CA LYS A 12 42.14 -24.07 1.56
C LYS A 12 41.37 -23.33 0.45
N LYS A 13 41.44 -23.81 -0.79
CA LYS A 13 40.68 -23.29 -1.92
C LYS A 13 39.20 -23.66 -1.80
N GLU A 14 38.90 -24.90 -1.44
CA GLU A 14 37.53 -25.36 -1.18
C GLU A 14 36.88 -24.61 -0.03
N ILE A 15 37.59 -24.42 1.10
CA ILE A 15 37.06 -23.64 2.23
C ILE A 15 36.80 -22.19 1.83
N SER A 16 37.67 -21.57 1.03
CA SER A 16 37.46 -20.21 0.52
C SER A 16 36.22 -20.13 -0.39
N THR A 17 36.04 -21.10 -1.28
CA THR A 17 34.89 -21.16 -2.18
C THR A 17 33.59 -21.43 -1.42
N ILE A 18 33.60 -22.32 -0.44
CA ILE A 18 32.44 -22.61 0.43
C ILE A 18 32.10 -21.38 1.28
N THR A 19 33.10 -20.66 1.78
CA THR A 19 32.89 -19.43 2.56
C THR A 19 32.33 -18.31 1.68
N GLU A 20 32.82 -18.16 0.45
CA GLU A 20 32.26 -17.21 -0.52
C GLU A 20 30.83 -17.60 -0.93
N GLN A 21 30.54 -18.89 -1.13
CA GLN A 21 29.19 -19.38 -1.39
C GLN A 21 28.25 -19.16 -0.21
N LEU A 22 28.67 -19.43 1.02
CA LEU A 22 27.88 -19.16 2.21
C LEU A 22 27.65 -17.65 2.42
N LEU A 23 28.66 -16.82 2.12
CA LEU A 23 28.51 -15.36 2.14
C LEU A 23 27.59 -14.85 1.02
N LEU A 24 27.60 -15.50 -0.14
CA LEU A 24 26.66 -15.22 -1.23
C LEU A 24 25.26 -15.65 -0.83
N ASP A 25 25.07 -16.86 -0.29
CA ASP A 25 23.79 -17.39 0.16
C ASP A 25 23.17 -16.51 1.25
N VAL A 26 23.97 -16.01 2.21
CA VAL A 26 23.54 -15.04 3.22
C VAL A 26 23.24 -13.65 2.61
N ARG A 27 23.92 -13.26 1.53
CA ARG A 27 23.64 -12.02 0.78
C ARG A 27 22.46 -12.15 -0.20
N THR A 28 22.08 -13.38 -0.55
CA THR A 28 20.94 -13.73 -1.40
C THR A 28 19.80 -14.36 -0.62
N GLU A 29 19.75 -14.20 0.72
CA GLU A 29 18.46 -14.22 1.41
C GLU A 29 17.66 -13.06 0.81
N GLU A 30 16.92 -13.36 -0.28
CA GLU A 30 15.91 -12.48 -0.83
C GLU A 30 15.04 -12.10 0.35
N ILE A 31 15.00 -10.79 0.67
CA ILE A 31 14.07 -10.29 1.67
C ILE A 31 12.71 -10.87 1.28
N PRO A 32 12.06 -11.67 2.15
CA PRO A 32 10.84 -12.36 1.77
C PRO A 32 9.85 -11.36 1.18
N LYS A 33 9.34 -11.62 -0.03
CA LYS A 33 8.46 -10.69 -0.76
C LYS A 33 7.16 -10.39 0.01
N ASP A 34 6.76 -11.29 0.89
CA ASP A 34 5.65 -11.17 1.82
C ASP A 34 5.95 -10.29 3.04
N ARG A 35 7.23 -9.91 3.25
CA ARG A 35 7.70 -9.09 4.37
C ARG A 35 8.43 -7.84 3.93
N SER A 36 8.31 -7.45 2.66
CA SER A 36 8.96 -6.23 2.18
C SER A 36 8.18 -5.46 1.14
N ILE A 37 8.17 -4.13 1.30
CA ILE A 37 7.68 -3.19 0.29
C ILE A 37 8.88 -2.63 -0.45
N ALA A 38 9.00 -2.96 -1.75
CA ALA A 38 10.03 -2.41 -2.62
C ALA A 38 9.47 -1.26 -3.48
N VAL A 39 10.11 -0.10 -3.42
CA VAL A 39 9.73 1.09 -4.19
C VAL A 39 10.90 1.59 -5.03
N PRO A 40 10.76 1.68 -6.37
CA PRO A 40 11.80 2.25 -7.22
C PRO A 40 12.04 3.72 -6.91
N ILE A 41 13.29 4.08 -6.63
CA ILE A 41 13.73 5.46 -6.33
C ILE A 41 13.34 6.39 -7.49
N ALA A 42 13.46 5.94 -8.73
CA ALA A 42 13.06 6.71 -9.91
C ALA A 42 11.58 7.12 -9.90
N GLN A 43 10.70 6.29 -9.33
CA GLN A 43 9.26 6.55 -9.27
C GLN A 43 8.90 7.52 -8.14
N LEU A 44 9.73 7.66 -7.10
CA LEU A 44 9.52 8.69 -6.08
C LEU A 44 9.66 10.11 -6.64
N SER A 45 10.40 10.29 -7.74
CA SER A 45 10.53 11.58 -8.42
C SER A 45 9.21 12.13 -8.96
N THR A 46 8.20 11.28 -9.15
CA THR A 46 6.89 11.67 -9.69
C THR A 46 5.95 12.23 -8.62
N LEU A 47 6.33 12.17 -7.33
CA LEU A 47 5.49 12.60 -6.21
C LEU A 47 5.59 14.10 -5.90
N GLY A 48 6.34 14.86 -6.71
CA GLY A 48 6.45 16.30 -6.59
C GLY A 48 7.65 16.78 -5.76
N ALA A 49 7.80 18.10 -5.66
CA ALA A 49 9.03 18.75 -5.21
C ALA A 49 9.44 18.40 -3.77
N ALA A 50 8.49 18.09 -2.88
CA ALA A 50 8.78 17.71 -1.50
C ALA A 50 9.55 16.37 -1.42
N VAL A 51 9.13 15.38 -2.21
CA VAL A 51 9.76 14.04 -2.26
C VAL A 51 11.06 14.05 -3.07
N SER A 52 11.19 14.93 -4.07
CA SER A 52 12.41 15.07 -4.88
C SER A 52 13.66 15.41 -4.06
N THR A 53 13.51 16.02 -2.88
CA THR A 53 14.64 16.31 -1.97
C THR A 53 15.27 15.07 -1.35
N LEU A 54 14.54 13.94 -1.33
CA LEU A 54 15.05 12.66 -0.84
C LEU A 54 16.01 11.99 -1.82
N ILE A 55 15.82 12.20 -3.14
CA ILE A 55 16.64 11.52 -4.15
C ILE A 55 18.13 11.87 -4.02
N PRO A 56 18.55 13.14 -3.90
CA PRO A 56 19.95 13.48 -3.62
C PRO A 56 20.47 12.91 -2.29
N ALA A 57 19.62 12.85 -1.26
CA ALA A 57 20.00 12.31 0.05
C ALA A 57 20.25 10.80 0.01
N LEU A 58 19.46 10.05 -0.76
CA LEU A 58 19.62 8.61 -0.97
C LEU A 58 20.83 8.30 -1.87
N ASN A 59 21.13 9.16 -2.84
CA ASN A 59 22.25 8.99 -3.78
C ASN A 59 23.63 9.36 -3.21
N THR A 60 23.73 9.77 -1.94
CA THR A 60 25.02 10.12 -1.33
C THR A 60 25.78 8.85 -0.91
N ILE A 61 26.64 8.36 -1.81
CA ILE A 61 27.41 7.12 -1.64
C ILE A 61 28.64 7.35 -0.74
N THR A 62 28.92 6.40 0.14
CA THR A 62 30.15 6.34 0.97
C THR A 62 31.39 6.23 0.09
N ASN A 63 32.26 7.24 0.12
CA ASN A 63 33.57 7.17 -0.54
C ASN A 63 34.64 6.80 0.49
N THR A 64 35.27 5.64 0.30
CA THR A 64 36.52 5.30 1.00
C THR A 64 37.67 5.81 0.15
N THR A 65 38.23 6.96 0.52
CA THR A 65 39.48 7.44 -0.09
C THR A 65 40.65 6.78 0.64
N THR A 66 41.32 5.86 -0.05
CA THR A 66 42.59 5.30 0.42
C THR A 66 43.70 6.20 -0.12
N MET A 67 44.47 6.86 0.75
CA MET A 67 45.63 7.62 0.30
C MET A 67 46.78 6.63 0.07
N ASP A 68 47.28 6.58 -1.17
CA ASP A 68 48.49 5.83 -1.48
C ASP A 68 49.69 6.54 -0.84
N MET A 69 50.22 5.94 0.23
CA MET A 69 51.39 6.44 0.95
C MET A 69 52.69 5.86 0.36
N SER A 70 52.66 5.27 -0.84
CA SER A 70 53.83 4.77 -1.56
C SER A 70 54.89 5.87 -1.68
N GLY A 71 56.08 5.60 -1.14
CA GLY A 71 57.19 6.55 -1.08
C GLY A 71 57.24 7.43 0.19
N LEU A 72 56.23 7.35 1.08
CA LEU A 72 56.27 7.99 2.39
C LEU A 72 56.78 7.02 3.46
N TYR A 73 57.61 7.54 4.35
CA TYR A 73 58.25 6.77 5.42
C TYR A 73 57.99 7.39 6.78
N ARG A 74 57.72 6.55 7.78
CA ARG A 74 57.65 6.94 9.19
C ARG A 74 58.95 6.63 9.93
N LEU A 75 59.21 7.36 11.01
CA LEU A 75 60.36 7.16 11.88
C LEU A 75 60.11 5.96 12.82
N ALA A 76 60.73 4.82 12.52
CA ALA A 76 60.51 3.56 13.24
C ALA A 76 61.12 3.54 14.65
N ASN A 77 62.16 4.35 14.89
CA ASN A 77 62.93 4.34 16.14
C ASN A 77 62.81 5.63 16.96
N LYS A 78 61.72 6.40 16.75
CA LYS A 78 61.44 7.63 17.50
C LYS A 78 60.92 7.26 18.91
N SER A 79 61.61 7.71 19.94
CA SER A 79 61.17 7.60 21.34
C SER A 79 60.48 8.89 21.80
N VAL A 80 59.77 8.83 22.93
CA VAL A 80 59.09 10.00 23.51
C VAL A 80 60.12 11.10 23.80
N GLY A 81 59.85 12.31 23.31
CA GLY A 81 60.76 13.46 23.43
C GLY A 81 61.84 13.55 22.35
N ASP A 82 61.98 12.55 21.47
CA ASP A 82 62.87 12.64 20.32
C ASP A 82 62.27 13.55 19.23
N THR A 83 63.14 14.33 18.58
CA THR A 83 62.76 15.24 17.49
C THR A 83 63.71 15.07 16.32
N LEU A 84 63.24 15.28 15.08
CA LEU A 84 64.13 15.32 13.93
C LEU A 84 65.03 16.55 14.02
N LYS A 85 66.30 16.37 13.68
CA LYS A 85 67.22 17.50 13.56
C LYS A 85 66.91 18.29 12.31
N ALA A 86 66.68 19.59 12.46
CA ALA A 86 66.51 20.51 11.34
C ALA A 86 67.85 21.11 10.93
N ALA A 87 68.10 21.19 9.63
CA ALA A 87 69.09 22.08 9.03
C ALA A 87 68.63 23.53 9.17
N GLN A 88 69.59 24.45 9.04
CA GLN A 88 69.32 25.88 9.01
C GLN A 88 68.42 26.30 7.84
N ASN A 89 68.32 25.49 6.78
CA ASN A 89 67.43 25.71 5.64
C ASN A 89 66.00 25.15 5.85
N GLY A 90 65.68 24.62 7.04
CA GLY A 90 64.38 24.05 7.36
C GLY A 90 64.18 22.59 6.99
N ASN A 91 65.13 21.96 6.27
CA ASN A 91 65.05 20.53 5.95
C ASN A 91 65.42 19.66 7.16
N PHE A 92 64.89 18.44 7.24
CA PHE A 92 65.26 17.51 8.29
C PHE A 92 66.41 16.58 7.88
N TRP A 93 67.28 16.28 8.83
CA TRP A 93 68.38 15.33 8.65
C TRP A 93 67.90 13.92 8.97
N GLY A 94 68.60 12.91 8.48
CA GLY A 94 68.44 11.49 8.87
C GLY A 94 68.86 11.19 10.31
N ALA A 95 68.75 12.14 11.23
CA ALA A 95 69.16 12.03 12.62
C ALA A 95 68.11 12.64 13.57
N LEU A 96 67.90 11.95 14.68
CA LEU A 96 67.07 12.38 15.80
C LEU A 96 67.94 13.05 16.87
N LYS A 97 67.43 14.13 17.45
CA LYS A 97 67.86 14.67 18.73
C LYS A 97 67.02 14.01 19.82
N THR A 98 67.65 13.33 20.76
CA THR A 98 66.95 12.69 21.87
C THR A 98 66.51 13.70 22.92
N ALA A 99 65.60 13.30 23.81
CA ALA A 99 65.18 14.14 24.95
C ALA A 99 66.38 14.61 25.81
N GLU A 100 67.42 13.78 25.91
CA GLU A 100 68.69 14.10 26.60
C GLU A 100 69.65 14.97 25.77
N GLY A 101 69.23 15.43 24.58
CA GLY A 101 70.04 16.25 23.67
C GLY A 101 71.09 15.48 22.86
N LYS A 102 71.17 14.15 23.01
CA LYS A 102 72.10 13.30 22.23
C LYS A 102 71.58 13.06 20.81
N SER A 103 72.44 12.51 19.96
CA SER A 103 72.10 12.23 18.56
C SER A 103 72.04 10.74 18.28
N LYS A 104 71.03 10.29 17.54
CA LYS A 104 70.98 8.95 16.94
C LYS A 104 70.46 9.02 15.51
N PHE A 105 70.78 8.03 14.68
CA PHE A 105 70.26 7.96 13.32
C PHE A 105 68.76 7.64 13.30
N ALA A 106 68.03 8.23 12.37
CA ALA A 106 66.63 7.93 12.13
C ALA A 106 66.51 6.62 11.34
N GLN A 107 65.65 5.71 11.78
CA GLN A 107 65.25 4.54 11.01
C GLN A 107 63.93 4.84 10.30
N LEU A 108 63.88 4.57 9.00
CA LEU A 108 62.71 4.79 8.16
C LEU A 108 62.02 3.44 7.90
N SER A 109 60.70 3.41 8.08
CA SER A 109 59.85 2.28 7.67
C SER A 109 58.73 2.80 6.78
N ASN A 110 58.28 1.99 5.82
CA ASN A 110 57.15 2.38 4.97
C ASN A 110 55.98 2.82 5.83
N ALA A 111 55.35 3.94 5.46
CA ALA A 111 54.11 4.35 6.08
C ALA A 111 53.01 3.36 5.65
N ASP A 112 52.23 2.89 6.62
CA ASP A 112 51.06 2.06 6.33
C ASP A 112 50.01 2.93 5.58
N PRO A 113 49.24 2.38 4.64
CA PRO A 113 48.17 3.12 3.98
C PRO A 113 47.21 3.72 5.01
N ILE A 114 46.84 4.98 4.82
CA ILE A 114 45.82 5.63 5.65
C ILE A 114 44.52 5.60 4.85
N SER A 115 43.56 4.82 5.35
CA SER A 115 42.17 4.86 4.88
C SER A 115 41.37 5.78 5.79
N THR A 116 40.80 6.85 5.23
CA THR A 116 39.85 7.70 5.95
C THR A 116 38.46 7.45 5.36
N THR A 117 37.58 6.82 6.14
CA THR A 117 36.17 6.68 5.78
C THR A 117 35.45 7.97 6.17
N ASN A 118 35.08 8.78 5.18
CA ASN A 118 34.19 9.92 5.41
C ASN A 118 32.75 9.42 5.37
N THR A 119 32.16 9.16 6.54
CA THR A 119 30.72 8.90 6.67
C THR A 119 29.99 10.23 6.54
N ILE A 120 29.41 10.51 5.38
CA ILE A 120 28.37 11.54 5.29
C ILE A 120 27.09 10.85 5.74
N VAL A 121 26.59 11.28 6.90
CA VAL A 121 25.33 10.79 7.48
C VAL A 121 24.21 11.02 6.47
N MET A 122 23.41 9.99 6.23
CA MET A 122 22.19 10.12 5.42
C MET A 122 21.27 11.13 6.11
N ASN A 123 21.06 12.30 5.48
CA ASN A 123 20.21 13.36 6.03
C ASN A 123 18.71 13.13 5.79
N ALA A 124 18.31 12.00 5.20
CA ALA A 124 16.92 11.69 4.95
C ALA A 124 16.25 11.18 6.25
N ASN A 125 15.29 11.96 6.76
CA ASN A 125 14.48 11.57 7.90
C ASN A 125 13.65 10.31 7.56
N PRO A 126 13.72 9.21 8.33
CA PRO A 126 12.92 8.00 8.10
C PRO A 126 11.43 8.26 7.91
N ALA A 127 10.87 9.24 8.64
CA ALA A 127 9.47 9.63 8.49
C ALA A 127 9.14 10.17 7.09
N MET A 128 10.08 10.89 6.47
CA MET A 128 9.93 11.40 5.10
C MET A 128 9.95 10.24 4.07
N ILE A 129 10.75 9.22 4.31
CA ILE A 129 10.83 8.04 3.45
C ILE A 129 9.52 7.26 3.52
N MET A 130 9.04 6.95 4.73
CA MET A 130 7.77 6.28 4.95
C MET A 130 6.60 7.05 4.34
N MET A 131 6.54 8.38 4.54
CA MET A 131 5.52 9.24 3.92
C MET A 131 5.58 9.20 2.39
N SER A 132 6.78 9.25 1.81
CA SER A 132 6.94 9.18 0.35
C SER A 132 6.47 7.85 -0.22
N ILE A 133 6.73 6.75 0.49
CA ILE A 133 6.25 5.41 0.11
C ILE A 133 4.74 5.29 0.26
N ALA A 134 4.14 5.88 1.31
CA ALA A 134 2.69 5.92 1.48
C ALA A 134 2.02 6.72 0.36
N LEU A 135 2.54 7.90 0.04
CA LEU A 135 2.08 8.72 -1.09
C LEU A 135 2.21 7.98 -2.43
N PHE A 136 3.31 7.26 -2.63
CA PHE A 136 3.51 6.42 -3.82
C PHE A 136 2.43 5.35 -3.93
N SER A 137 2.14 4.63 -2.85
CA SER A 137 1.15 3.55 -2.85
C SER A 137 -0.26 4.05 -3.23
N ILE A 138 -0.60 5.26 -2.81
CA ILE A 138 -1.89 5.90 -3.11
C ILE A 138 -1.91 6.41 -4.56
N GLU A 139 -0.86 7.09 -5.01
CA GLU A 139 -0.78 7.63 -6.37
C GLU A 139 -0.95 6.54 -7.44
N LYS A 140 -0.41 5.33 -7.20
CA LYS A 140 -0.59 4.19 -8.10
C LYS A 140 -2.05 3.77 -8.29
N GLU A 141 -2.87 3.91 -7.26
CA GLU A 141 -4.29 3.54 -7.29
C GLU A 141 -5.22 4.71 -7.63
N LEU A 142 -4.69 5.93 -7.70
CA LEU A 142 -5.51 7.13 -7.90
C LEU A 142 -6.26 7.12 -9.24
N GLY A 143 -5.66 6.56 -10.29
CA GLY A 143 -6.33 6.33 -11.57
C GLY A 143 -7.50 5.34 -11.46
N ASN A 144 -7.29 4.22 -10.76
CA ASN A 144 -8.34 3.23 -10.51
C ASN A 144 -9.49 3.83 -9.70
N ILE A 145 -9.19 4.62 -8.66
CA ILE A 145 -10.18 5.34 -7.85
C ILE A 145 -11.01 6.29 -8.72
N ALA A 146 -10.36 7.06 -9.60
CA ALA A 146 -11.04 7.99 -10.51
C ALA A 146 -11.95 7.27 -11.52
N ASP A 147 -11.53 6.11 -12.03
CA ASP A 147 -12.34 5.33 -12.97
C ASP A 147 -13.50 4.61 -12.27
N MET A 148 -13.31 4.10 -11.05
CA MET A 148 -14.40 3.57 -10.22
C MET A 148 -15.44 4.66 -9.89
N GLU A 149 -14.99 5.88 -9.57
CA GLU A 149 -15.88 7.03 -9.36
C GLU A 149 -16.73 7.29 -10.61
N LYS A 150 -16.11 7.47 -11.78
CA LYS A 150 -16.84 7.71 -13.04
C LYS A 150 -17.88 6.62 -13.32
N GLN A 151 -17.51 5.36 -13.11
CA GLN A 151 -18.44 4.24 -13.25
C GLN A 151 -19.63 4.38 -12.31
N ILE A 152 -19.40 4.62 -11.01
CA ILE A 152 -20.49 4.76 -10.03
C ILE A 152 -21.40 5.96 -10.38
N LEU A 153 -20.82 7.10 -10.78
CA LEU A 153 -21.55 8.32 -11.11
C LEU A 153 -22.36 8.21 -12.40
N SER A 154 -21.86 7.48 -13.41
CA SER A 154 -22.50 7.37 -14.74
C SER A 154 -23.94 6.83 -14.72
N PHE A 155 -24.34 6.18 -13.62
CA PHE A 155 -25.62 5.50 -13.48
C PHE A 155 -26.70 6.29 -12.72
N LEU A 156 -26.40 7.51 -12.27
CA LEU A 156 -27.26 8.33 -11.42
C LEU A 156 -28.11 9.33 -12.26
N GLN A 157 -29.38 9.57 -11.86
CA GLN A 157 -30.33 10.51 -12.49
C GLN A 157 -30.95 11.54 -11.51
N ILE A 158 -30.36 12.73 -11.53
CA ILE A 158 -30.61 14.11 -11.04
C ILE A 158 -31.63 14.30 -9.90
N GLU A 159 -31.13 14.46 -8.66
CA GLU A 159 -31.39 15.62 -7.75
C GLU A 159 -30.68 15.46 -6.39
N LYS A 160 -30.60 14.23 -5.85
CA LYS A 160 -29.78 13.90 -4.66
C LYS A 160 -28.31 13.60 -4.96
N GLU A 161 -27.93 13.85 -6.20
CA GLU A 161 -26.65 13.45 -6.79
C GLU A 161 -25.57 14.48 -6.54
N SER A 162 -25.91 15.76 -6.70
CA SER A 162 -24.92 16.82 -6.68
C SER A 162 -24.21 16.97 -5.34
N GLU A 163 -24.84 16.63 -4.22
CA GLU A 163 -24.19 16.69 -2.90
C GLU A 163 -23.17 15.55 -2.74
N ILE A 164 -23.58 14.30 -2.95
CA ILE A 164 -22.68 13.14 -2.76
C ILE A 164 -21.61 13.11 -3.86
N GLU A 165 -21.95 13.51 -5.09
CA GLU A 165 -20.99 13.68 -6.18
C GLU A 165 -19.97 14.78 -5.86
N ALA A 166 -20.41 15.94 -5.38
CA ALA A 166 -19.51 17.01 -4.97
C ALA A 166 -18.59 16.57 -3.81
N ASP A 167 -19.09 15.76 -2.87
CA ASP A 167 -18.29 15.19 -1.80
C ASP A 167 -17.18 14.30 -2.35
N VAL A 168 -17.48 13.38 -3.29
CA VAL A 168 -16.45 12.50 -3.90
C VAL A 168 -15.43 13.30 -4.70
N VAL A 169 -15.88 14.24 -5.53
CA VAL A 169 -14.99 15.13 -6.30
C VAL A 169 -14.09 15.95 -5.37
N THR A 170 -14.63 16.38 -4.22
CA THR A 170 -13.86 17.10 -3.21
C THR A 170 -12.80 16.20 -2.58
N LEU A 171 -13.15 14.98 -2.16
CA LEU A 171 -12.18 14.02 -1.63
C LEU A 171 -11.06 13.72 -2.63
N ASN A 172 -11.40 13.53 -3.92
CA ASN A 172 -10.43 13.31 -4.97
C ASN A 172 -9.54 14.53 -5.24
N THR A 173 -10.08 15.73 -5.07
CA THR A 173 -9.29 16.97 -5.11
C THR A 173 -8.32 17.06 -3.94
N ILE A 174 -8.76 16.67 -2.74
CA ILE A 174 -7.93 16.67 -1.53
C ILE A 174 -6.77 15.68 -1.69
N ILE A 175 -7.06 14.42 -2.01
CA ILE A 175 -6.03 13.37 -2.11
C ILE A 175 -5.01 13.69 -3.23
N SER A 176 -5.47 14.24 -4.38
CA SER A 176 -4.58 14.62 -5.49
C SER A 176 -3.64 15.77 -5.14
N LYS A 177 -4.09 16.69 -4.28
CA LYS A 177 -3.30 17.84 -3.83
C LYS A 177 -2.46 17.54 -2.59
N TYR A 178 -2.79 16.50 -1.84
CA TYR A 178 -2.10 16.14 -0.60
C TYR A 178 -0.60 15.89 -0.81
N LYS A 179 -0.18 15.27 -1.93
CA LYS A 179 1.26 15.08 -2.24
C LYS A 179 2.10 16.37 -2.27
N TYR A 180 1.46 17.52 -2.52
CA TYR A 180 2.12 18.84 -2.51
C TYR A 180 1.92 19.62 -1.21
N ASN A 181 1.09 19.13 -0.28
CA ASN A 181 0.63 19.87 0.90
C ASN A 181 0.64 19.01 2.19
N TRP A 182 1.27 17.84 2.16
CA TRP A 182 1.27 16.90 3.29
C TRP A 182 1.99 17.45 4.53
N ASP A 183 2.85 18.46 4.36
CA ASP A 183 3.57 19.21 5.40
C ASP A 183 2.95 20.58 5.70
N ASN A 184 1.85 20.95 5.03
CA ASN A 184 1.17 22.23 5.20
C ASN A 184 0.06 22.10 6.25
N GLU A 185 0.34 22.56 7.48
CA GLU A 185 -0.57 22.45 8.63
C GLU A 185 -1.94 23.08 8.38
N HIS A 186 -2.00 24.23 7.70
CA HIS A 186 -3.26 24.89 7.36
C HIS A 186 -4.10 24.08 6.36
N TYR A 187 -3.44 23.52 5.34
CA TYR A 187 -4.10 22.64 4.38
C TYR A 187 -4.64 21.39 5.08
N ILE A 188 -3.84 20.77 5.94
CA ILE A 188 -4.20 19.56 6.67
C ILE A 188 -5.41 19.82 7.57
N ALA A 189 -5.33 20.81 8.46
CA ALA A 189 -6.39 21.07 9.45
C ALA A 189 -7.71 21.48 8.79
N SER A 190 -7.66 22.32 7.74
CA SER A 190 -8.87 22.74 7.02
C SER A 190 -9.55 21.57 6.32
N ASN A 191 -8.78 20.72 5.63
CA ASN A 191 -9.33 19.59 4.90
C ASN A 191 -9.75 18.45 5.83
N HIS A 192 -9.07 18.25 6.97
CA HIS A 192 -9.43 17.21 7.94
C HIS A 192 -10.85 17.42 8.46
N LYS A 193 -11.19 18.65 8.84
CA LYS A 193 -12.56 19.01 9.23
C LYS A 193 -13.57 18.75 8.11
N MET A 194 -13.24 19.15 6.88
CA MET A 194 -14.11 18.96 5.72
C MET A 194 -14.38 17.47 5.46
N VAL A 195 -13.34 16.63 5.57
CA VAL A 195 -13.42 15.18 5.42
C VAL A 195 -14.30 14.56 6.50
N LEU A 196 -14.19 14.98 7.76
CA LEU A 196 -15.05 14.51 8.84
C LEU A 196 -16.53 14.89 8.60
N ASP A 197 -16.79 16.09 8.08
CA ASP A 197 -18.14 16.52 7.71
C ASP A 197 -18.73 15.66 6.57
N ILE A 198 -17.93 15.37 5.53
CA ILE A 198 -18.30 14.47 4.43
C ILE A 198 -18.56 13.05 4.95
N GLN A 199 -17.68 12.52 5.78
CA GLN A 199 -17.82 11.18 6.36
C GLN A 199 -19.12 11.06 7.19
N ARG A 200 -19.46 12.10 7.97
CA ARG A 200 -20.74 12.17 8.69
C ARG A 200 -21.94 12.17 7.74
N THR A 201 -21.91 12.97 6.68
CA THR A 201 -22.99 13.06 5.68
C THR A 201 -23.17 11.73 4.95
N ALA A 202 -22.08 11.10 4.51
CA ALA A 202 -22.08 9.78 3.88
C ALA A 202 -22.69 8.72 4.81
N ARG A 203 -22.30 8.68 6.09
CA ARG A 203 -22.87 7.76 7.10
C ARG A 203 -24.37 7.99 7.29
N LYS A 204 -24.82 9.25 7.36
CA LYS A 204 -26.26 9.60 7.43
C LYS A 204 -27.03 9.08 6.21
N ASN A 205 -26.45 9.22 5.01
CA ASN A 205 -27.06 8.75 3.78
C ASN A 205 -27.18 7.23 3.75
N MET A 206 -26.11 6.50 4.13
CA MET A 206 -26.13 5.04 4.26
C MET A 206 -27.27 4.57 5.18
N ILE A 207 -27.37 5.13 6.40
CA ILE A 207 -28.44 4.81 7.35
C ILE A 207 -29.82 5.10 6.75
N SER A 208 -29.96 6.20 5.99
CA SER A 208 -31.23 6.53 5.32
C SER A 208 -31.61 5.48 4.27
N PHE A 209 -30.65 5.01 3.47
CA PHE A 209 -30.91 4.01 2.44
C PHE A 209 -31.20 2.63 3.03
N GLN A 210 -30.46 2.21 4.06
CA GLN A 210 -30.74 0.98 4.80
C GLN A 210 -32.20 0.94 5.27
N LYS A 211 -32.69 2.02 5.91
CA LYS A 211 -34.09 2.13 6.36
C LYS A 211 -35.08 2.04 5.20
N LYS A 212 -34.84 2.78 4.11
CA LYS A 212 -35.73 2.78 2.93
C LYS A 212 -35.79 1.42 2.23
N VAL A 213 -34.68 0.69 2.20
CA VAL A 213 -34.62 -0.66 1.64
C VAL A 213 -35.40 -1.62 2.54
N ALA A 214 -35.18 -1.58 3.86
CA ALA A 214 -35.93 -2.38 4.81
C ALA A 214 -37.45 -2.11 4.76
N GLU A 215 -37.87 -0.86 4.62
CA GLU A 215 -39.28 -0.49 4.41
C GLU A 215 -39.85 -1.10 3.11
N THR A 216 -39.05 -1.14 2.05
CA THR A 216 -39.44 -1.73 0.75
C THR A 216 -39.69 -3.23 0.91
N LEU A 217 -38.76 -3.94 1.56
CA LEU A 217 -38.84 -5.39 1.82
C LEU A 217 -40.05 -5.76 2.71
N ASN A 218 -40.39 -4.93 3.69
CA ASN A 218 -41.48 -5.18 4.63
C ASN A 218 -42.86 -4.72 4.13
N SER A 219 -42.93 -4.07 2.97
CA SER A 219 -44.19 -3.51 2.48
C SER A 219 -45.12 -4.59 1.91
N LYS A 220 -46.31 -4.75 2.53
CA LYS A 220 -47.36 -5.67 2.06
C LYS A 220 -47.91 -5.35 0.65
N LYS A 221 -47.51 -4.23 0.05
CA LYS A 221 -48.01 -3.71 -1.23
C LYS A 221 -47.56 -4.51 -2.46
N PHE A 222 -46.48 -5.29 -2.36
CA PHE A 222 -45.93 -6.07 -3.48
C PHE A 222 -46.50 -7.48 -3.63
N VAL A 223 -47.45 -7.87 -2.77
CA VAL A 223 -47.99 -9.23 -2.70
C VAL A 223 -49.06 -9.51 -3.78
N ILE A 224 -49.53 -8.52 -4.56
CA ILE A 224 -50.85 -8.63 -5.20
C ILE A 224 -50.91 -8.36 -6.73
N ALA A 225 -49.92 -7.75 -7.40
CA ALA A 225 -50.11 -7.37 -8.82
C ALA A 225 -48.99 -7.79 -9.79
N GLN A 226 -49.36 -8.64 -10.74
CA GLN A 226 -48.59 -8.99 -11.95
C GLN A 226 -48.29 -7.69 -12.73
N GLY A 227 -46.99 -7.35 -12.90
CA GLY A 227 -46.52 -6.08 -13.47
C GLY A 227 -45.65 -5.21 -12.54
N GLN A 228 -45.47 -5.58 -11.26
CA GLN A 228 -44.67 -4.80 -10.30
C GLN A 228 -43.16 -5.11 -10.26
N VAL A 229 -42.69 -6.18 -10.91
CA VAL A 229 -41.27 -6.63 -10.84
C VAL A 229 -40.31 -5.55 -11.38
N SER A 230 -40.59 -5.00 -12.56
CA SER A 230 -39.76 -3.93 -13.16
C SER A 230 -39.74 -2.65 -12.30
N ASN A 231 -40.87 -2.31 -11.65
CA ASN A 231 -40.93 -1.17 -10.75
C ASN A 231 -40.13 -1.41 -9.46
N ALA A 232 -40.25 -2.60 -8.86
CA ALA A 232 -39.47 -2.99 -7.70
C ALA A 232 -37.96 -3.01 -8.01
N LEU A 233 -37.57 -3.59 -9.15
CA LEU A 233 -36.20 -3.61 -9.63
C LEU A 233 -35.66 -2.18 -9.81
N ARG A 234 -36.37 -1.31 -10.53
CA ARG A 234 -35.95 0.07 -10.78
C ARG A 234 -35.81 0.88 -9.48
N ASP A 235 -36.75 0.71 -8.56
CA ASP A 235 -36.74 1.39 -7.26
C ASP A 235 -35.59 0.90 -6.37
N LEU A 236 -35.36 -0.42 -6.29
CA LEU A 236 -34.22 -1.00 -5.56
C LEU A 236 -32.89 -0.62 -6.20
N LEU A 237 -32.74 -0.71 -7.53
CA LEU A 237 -31.56 -0.24 -8.25
C LEU A 237 -31.24 1.21 -7.91
N LYS A 238 -32.24 2.09 -7.98
CA LYS A 238 -32.07 3.51 -7.61
C LYS A 238 -31.55 3.66 -6.18
N LYS A 239 -32.16 2.97 -5.20
CA LYS A 239 -31.71 3.01 -3.80
C LYS A 239 -30.29 2.47 -3.61
N PHE A 240 -29.95 1.34 -4.24
CA PHE A 240 -28.65 0.70 -4.11
C PHE A 240 -27.53 1.46 -4.81
N LYS A 241 -27.81 2.17 -5.92
CA LYS A 241 -26.84 3.07 -6.54
C LYS A 241 -26.43 4.20 -5.59
N TYR A 242 -27.39 4.82 -4.90
CA TYR A 242 -27.06 5.85 -3.91
C TYR A 242 -26.44 5.30 -2.63
N TYR A 243 -26.87 4.13 -2.18
CA TYR A 243 -26.24 3.47 -1.03
C TYR A 243 -24.78 3.12 -1.35
N ARG A 244 -24.52 2.56 -2.53
CA ARG A 244 -23.18 2.28 -3.05
C ARG A 244 -22.33 3.53 -3.08
N LEU A 245 -22.82 4.62 -3.69
CA LEU A 245 -22.08 5.88 -3.74
C LEU A 245 -21.79 6.39 -2.32
N SER A 246 -22.76 6.37 -1.41
CA SER A 246 -22.55 6.84 -0.03
C SER A 246 -21.50 6.01 0.71
N LEU A 247 -21.52 4.68 0.55
CA LEU A 247 -20.54 3.77 1.15
C LEU A 247 -19.15 3.96 0.54
N TYR A 248 -19.07 4.18 -0.78
CA TYR A 248 -17.84 4.53 -1.48
C TYR A 248 -17.25 5.84 -0.95
N THR A 249 -18.05 6.92 -0.88
CA THR A 249 -17.66 8.22 -0.32
C THR A 249 -17.19 8.08 1.12
N PHE A 250 -17.90 7.33 1.95
CA PHE A 250 -17.52 7.07 3.34
C PHE A 250 -16.16 6.39 3.45
N SER A 251 -15.91 5.39 2.60
CA SER A 251 -14.66 4.61 2.61
C SER A 251 -13.48 5.44 2.14
N LEU A 252 -13.65 6.23 1.07
CA LEU A 252 -12.65 7.18 0.59
C LEU A 252 -12.37 8.26 1.66
N ALA A 253 -13.40 8.84 2.26
CA ALA A 253 -13.25 9.82 3.34
C ALA A 253 -12.47 9.26 4.52
N SER A 254 -12.70 7.99 4.88
CA SER A 254 -11.98 7.33 5.97
C SER A 254 -10.49 7.16 5.66
N LEU A 255 -10.12 6.84 4.42
CA LEU A 255 -8.71 6.80 4.01
C LEU A 255 -8.07 8.19 4.08
N VAL A 256 -8.74 9.20 3.52
CA VAL A 256 -8.24 10.58 3.51
C VAL A 256 -8.15 11.16 4.92
N GLU A 257 -9.04 10.79 5.82
CA GLU A 257 -9.00 11.17 7.24
C GLU A 257 -7.72 10.67 7.90
N ILE A 258 -7.34 9.41 7.70
CA ILE A 258 -6.11 8.82 8.24
C ILE A 258 -4.89 9.58 7.71
N MET A 259 -4.87 9.88 6.41
CA MET A 259 -3.79 10.65 5.79
C MET A 259 -3.63 12.05 6.41
N LEU A 260 -4.75 12.75 6.63
CA LEU A 260 -4.73 14.11 7.15
C LEU A 260 -4.50 14.16 8.67
N SER A 261 -5.03 13.20 9.43
CA SER A 261 -4.81 13.16 10.88
C SER A 261 -3.37 12.80 11.25
N GLY A 262 -2.67 12.08 10.36
CA GLY A 262 -1.33 11.54 10.63
C GLY A 262 -1.32 10.49 11.74
N ASN A 263 -2.49 10.01 12.18
CA ASN A 263 -2.60 8.98 13.21
C ASN A 263 -2.49 7.58 12.59
N PHE A 264 -1.26 7.20 12.24
CA PHE A 264 -0.96 5.94 11.58
C PHE A 264 -0.78 4.74 12.53
N LYS A 265 -1.24 4.86 13.79
CA LYS A 265 -1.23 3.73 14.72
C LYS A 265 -2.13 2.62 14.20
N GLU A 266 -1.65 1.37 14.27
CA GLU A 266 -2.39 0.21 13.79
C GLU A 266 -3.81 0.16 14.35
N GLU A 267 -4.00 0.40 15.66
CA GLU A 267 -5.33 0.31 16.27
C GLU A 267 -6.32 1.34 15.69
N ASN A 268 -5.82 2.52 15.29
CA ASN A 268 -6.65 3.55 14.66
C ASN A 268 -7.03 3.14 13.22
N ILE A 269 -6.07 2.64 12.46
CA ILE A 269 -6.30 2.22 11.08
C ILE A 269 -7.21 0.97 11.04
N GLU A 270 -6.97 -0.01 11.90
CA GLU A 270 -7.80 -1.22 12.03
C GLU A 270 -9.23 -0.91 12.44
N ALA A 271 -9.44 0.09 13.32
CA ALA A 271 -10.78 0.55 13.67
C ALA A 271 -11.53 1.10 12.44
N SER A 272 -10.86 1.93 11.63
CA SER A 272 -11.40 2.46 10.37
C SER A 272 -11.68 1.35 9.35
N ILE A 273 -10.75 0.41 9.15
CA ILE A 273 -10.95 -0.77 8.28
C ILE A 273 -12.15 -1.57 8.75
N SER A 274 -12.27 -1.82 10.07
CA SER A 274 -13.36 -2.59 10.65
C SER A 274 -14.71 -1.91 10.44
N GLU A 275 -14.78 -0.58 10.54
CA GLU A 275 -16.01 0.16 10.27
C GLU A 275 -16.40 0.10 8.78
N VAL A 276 -15.45 0.27 7.85
CA VAL A 276 -15.69 0.13 6.41
C VAL A 276 -16.15 -1.30 6.06
N ARG A 277 -15.49 -2.31 6.63
CA ARG A 277 -15.82 -3.72 6.43
C ARG A 277 -17.23 -4.04 6.94
N LYS A 278 -17.57 -3.61 8.16
CA LYS A 278 -18.92 -3.77 8.73
C LYS A 278 -19.98 -3.17 7.81
N ASN A 279 -19.79 -1.94 7.35
CA ASN A 279 -20.75 -1.29 6.45
C ASN A 279 -20.85 -1.97 5.08
N THR A 280 -19.75 -2.56 4.59
CA THR A 280 -19.73 -3.36 3.36
C THR A 280 -20.48 -4.68 3.54
N ASP A 281 -20.36 -5.32 4.69
CA ASP A 281 -21.09 -6.55 5.01
C ASP A 281 -22.60 -6.28 5.14
N GLU A 282 -22.99 -5.21 5.84
CA GLU A 282 -24.41 -4.77 5.94
C GLU A 282 -25.00 -4.45 4.56
N TYR A 283 -24.22 -3.82 3.68
CA TYR A 283 -24.63 -3.56 2.29
C TYR A 283 -24.92 -4.85 1.53
N ARG A 284 -24.02 -5.83 1.63
CA ARG A 284 -24.11 -7.12 0.95
C ARG A 284 -25.25 -7.99 1.48
N GLU A 285 -25.50 -7.95 2.79
CA GLU A 285 -26.65 -8.62 3.41
C GLU A 285 -27.97 -8.07 2.85
N LEU A 286 -28.14 -6.75 2.85
CA LEU A 286 -29.33 -6.12 2.26
C LEU A 286 -29.45 -6.39 0.76
N PHE A 287 -28.34 -6.41 0.03
CA PHE A 287 -28.33 -6.79 -1.39
C PHE A 287 -28.84 -8.23 -1.60
N SER A 288 -28.38 -9.16 -0.77
CA SER A 288 -28.82 -10.56 -0.79
C SER A 288 -30.34 -10.66 -0.52
N ASP A 289 -30.84 -9.99 0.51
CA ASP A 289 -32.26 -9.98 0.85
C ASP A 289 -33.14 -9.41 -0.27
N CYS A 290 -32.68 -8.31 -0.91
CA CYS A 290 -33.35 -7.72 -2.05
C CYS A 290 -33.33 -8.63 -3.28
N SER A 291 -32.24 -9.36 -3.51
CA SER A 291 -32.14 -10.32 -4.61
C SER A 291 -33.15 -11.46 -4.44
N VAL A 292 -33.25 -12.01 -3.21
CA VAL A 292 -34.25 -13.03 -2.86
C VAL A 292 -35.67 -12.49 -3.05
N PHE A 293 -35.92 -11.25 -2.65
CA PHE A 293 -37.21 -10.59 -2.83
C PHE A 293 -37.60 -10.43 -4.30
N LEU A 294 -36.68 -9.93 -5.13
CA LEU A 294 -36.89 -9.76 -6.57
C LEU A 294 -37.12 -11.10 -7.28
N GLU A 295 -36.38 -12.15 -6.91
CA GLU A 295 -36.57 -13.50 -7.44
C GLU A 295 -37.98 -14.04 -7.12
N LYS A 296 -38.42 -13.92 -5.85
CA LYS A 296 -39.77 -14.33 -5.41
C LYS A 296 -40.86 -13.59 -6.18
N LEU A 297 -40.71 -12.26 -6.36
CA LEU A 297 -41.64 -11.46 -7.14
C LEU A 297 -41.67 -11.88 -8.62
N SER A 298 -40.51 -12.16 -9.21
CA SER A 298 -40.42 -12.61 -10.60
C SER A 298 -41.10 -13.95 -10.80
N LYS A 299 -40.89 -14.92 -9.89
CA LYS A 299 -41.53 -16.26 -9.96
C LYS A 299 -43.04 -16.20 -9.75
N GLY A 300 -43.53 -15.33 -8.86
CA GLY A 300 -44.96 -15.14 -8.61
C GLY A 300 -45.74 -14.53 -9.78
N SER A 301 -45.07 -13.79 -10.67
CA SER A 301 -45.68 -13.19 -11.87
C SER A 301 -45.86 -14.14 -13.06
N LEU A 302 -45.40 -15.39 -12.97
CA LEU A 302 -45.64 -16.45 -13.95
C LEU A 302 -46.82 -17.30 -13.44
N GLU A 303 -48.05 -17.03 -13.92
CA GLU A 303 -49.26 -17.69 -13.41
C GLU A 303 -49.25 -19.24 -13.49
N SER A 304 -49.59 -19.83 -12.33
CA SER A 304 -50.23 -21.11 -11.94
C SER A 304 -50.17 -22.40 -12.79
N ASN A 305 -49.82 -22.40 -14.08
CA ASN A 305 -49.84 -23.62 -14.90
C ASN A 305 -48.51 -24.40 -14.91
N VAL A 306 -47.45 -23.87 -14.29
CA VAL A 306 -46.14 -24.54 -14.16
C VAL A 306 -45.99 -25.32 -12.84
N LEU A 307 -46.96 -25.16 -11.93
CA LEU A 307 -46.96 -25.70 -10.56
C LEU A 307 -47.08 -27.24 -10.46
N LYS A 308 -47.05 -27.97 -11.59
CA LYS A 308 -47.08 -29.44 -11.60
C LYS A 308 -45.72 -30.10 -11.87
N GLY A 309 -44.64 -29.34 -12.08
CA GLY A 309 -43.43 -29.88 -12.70
C GLY A 309 -42.12 -29.97 -11.90
N LEU A 310 -41.90 -29.20 -10.82
CA LEU A 310 -40.52 -29.01 -10.34
C LEU A 310 -40.40 -29.03 -8.81
N GLY A 311 -40.14 -30.22 -8.28
CA GLY A 311 -39.72 -30.48 -6.90
C GLY A 311 -38.21 -30.42 -6.68
N ALA A 312 -37.45 -29.66 -7.47
CA ALA A 312 -35.99 -29.59 -7.35
C ALA A 312 -35.46 -28.19 -7.69
N ALA A 313 -35.43 -27.28 -6.71
CA ALA A 313 -34.72 -26.01 -6.86
C ALA A 313 -34.31 -25.43 -5.49
N SER A 314 -33.51 -26.19 -4.73
CA SER A 314 -32.78 -25.70 -3.54
C SER A 314 -31.28 -25.46 -3.82
N ASP A 315 -30.71 -26.10 -4.84
CA ASP A 315 -29.25 -26.23 -4.97
C ASP A 315 -28.56 -25.08 -5.74
N VAL A 316 -29.31 -24.30 -6.52
CA VAL A 316 -28.77 -23.17 -7.29
C VAL A 316 -28.60 -21.92 -6.41
N MET A 317 -29.45 -21.77 -5.39
CA MET A 317 -29.44 -20.65 -4.44
C MET A 317 -28.15 -20.62 -3.59
N GLY A 318 -27.67 -21.81 -3.19
CA GLY A 318 -26.46 -21.94 -2.37
C GLY A 318 -25.18 -21.55 -3.10
N LYS A 319 -25.15 -21.62 -4.44
CA LYS A 319 -23.98 -21.25 -5.25
C LYS A 319 -23.87 -19.76 -5.52
N PHE A 320 -24.97 -19.03 -5.67
CA PHE A 320 -24.96 -17.60 -6.01
C PHE A 320 -24.78 -16.70 -4.78
N ILE A 321 -25.32 -17.11 -3.63
CA ILE A 321 -25.04 -16.47 -2.33
C ILE A 321 -23.68 -16.94 -1.78
N GLY A 322 -23.34 -18.21 -1.99
CA GLY A 322 -22.06 -18.80 -1.56
C GLY A 322 -20.83 -18.33 -2.36
N SER A 323 -21.03 -17.72 -3.53
CA SER A 323 -19.96 -17.13 -4.34
C SER A 323 -19.70 -15.66 -4.01
N ILE A 324 -20.35 -15.07 -3.00
CA ILE A 324 -19.92 -13.79 -2.43
C ILE A 324 -18.82 -14.12 -1.42
N PRO A 325 -17.52 -13.92 -1.75
CA PRO A 325 -16.47 -14.23 -0.79
C PRO A 325 -16.62 -13.28 0.39
N LYS A 326 -16.64 -13.83 1.62
CA LYS A 326 -16.10 -13.09 2.76
C LYS A 326 -14.69 -12.72 2.35
N ILE A 327 -14.41 -11.43 2.21
CA ILE A 327 -13.11 -10.93 1.75
C ILE A 327 -12.06 -11.44 2.75
N LYS A 328 -11.43 -12.56 2.41
CA LYS A 328 -10.04 -12.79 2.73
C LYS A 328 -9.29 -12.23 1.53
N GLU A 329 -8.55 -11.16 1.80
CA GLU A 329 -7.44 -10.58 1.04
C GLU A 329 -7.36 -10.91 -0.45
N GLY A 330 -7.47 -9.87 -1.28
CA GLY A 330 -6.84 -9.81 -2.60
C GLY A 330 -7.42 -10.71 -3.69
N GLN A 331 -8.41 -10.17 -4.42
CA GLN A 331 -8.59 -10.23 -5.90
C GLN A 331 -10.09 -10.13 -6.23
N VAL A 332 -10.47 -8.96 -6.75
CA VAL A 332 -11.83 -8.62 -7.16
C VAL A 332 -12.22 -9.32 -8.49
N ASP A 333 -11.24 -9.85 -9.21
CA ASP A 333 -11.39 -10.37 -10.59
C ASP A 333 -12.05 -11.75 -10.68
N GLU A 334 -11.88 -12.65 -9.70
CA GLU A 334 -12.45 -14.00 -9.76
C GLU A 334 -13.99 -14.00 -9.65
N PHE A 335 -14.56 -13.05 -8.90
CA PHE A 335 -16.02 -12.91 -8.74
C PHE A 335 -16.72 -12.54 -10.06
N LEU A 336 -16.09 -11.67 -10.88
CA LEU A 336 -16.66 -11.22 -12.15
C LEU A 336 -16.67 -12.33 -13.21
N GLN A 337 -15.69 -13.24 -13.18
CA GLN A 337 -15.66 -14.40 -14.09
C GLN A 337 -16.61 -15.52 -13.65
N GLU A 338 -16.75 -15.79 -12.35
CA GLU A 338 -17.58 -16.91 -11.89
C GLU A 338 -19.09 -16.60 -11.96
N ALA A 339 -19.48 -15.34 -11.70
CA ALA A 339 -20.87 -14.89 -11.86
C ALA A 339 -21.33 -14.88 -13.34
N GLY A 340 -20.42 -14.55 -14.27
CA GLY A 340 -20.73 -14.52 -15.71
C GLY A 340 -20.82 -15.90 -16.39
N GLY A 341 -20.17 -16.93 -15.84
CA GLY A 341 -19.99 -18.22 -16.53
C GLY A 341 -21.13 -19.25 -16.41
N LYS A 342 -22.06 -19.09 -15.45
CA LYS A 342 -22.99 -20.17 -15.06
C LYS A 342 -24.46 -19.97 -15.45
N LEU A 343 -24.78 -19.02 -16.32
CA LEU A 343 -26.14 -18.83 -16.83
C LEU A 343 -26.32 -19.47 -18.22
N LYS A 344 -26.62 -20.79 -18.24
CA LYS A 344 -27.15 -21.45 -19.45
C LYS A 344 -28.46 -22.20 -19.17
N THR A 345 -29.53 -21.56 -19.68
CA THR A 345 -30.76 -22.12 -20.31
C THR A 345 -31.55 -23.21 -19.58
N ASN A 346 -32.74 -22.87 -19.05
CA ASN A 346 -34.03 -22.84 -19.76
C ASN A 346 -35.21 -22.54 -18.79
N ALA A 347 -36.29 -21.95 -19.32
CA ALA A 347 -37.54 -21.56 -18.62
C ALA A 347 -37.49 -20.40 -17.59
N LEU A 348 -36.35 -19.68 -17.48
CA LEU A 348 -36.04 -18.70 -16.42
C LEU A 348 -35.83 -17.24 -16.90
N GLY A 349 -36.16 -16.90 -18.16
CA GLY A 349 -35.70 -15.66 -18.83
C GLY A 349 -35.91 -14.35 -18.07
N ILE A 350 -37.10 -14.10 -17.52
CA ILE A 350 -37.42 -12.85 -16.80
C ILE A 350 -36.73 -12.80 -15.42
N SER A 351 -36.65 -13.93 -14.71
CA SER A 351 -35.97 -13.99 -13.41
C SER A 351 -34.47 -13.78 -13.56
N ASN A 352 -33.87 -14.26 -14.66
CA ASN A 352 -32.44 -14.09 -14.91
C ASN A 352 -32.12 -12.63 -15.25
N GLU A 353 -32.89 -11.97 -16.12
CA GLU A 353 -32.65 -10.57 -16.50
C GLU A 353 -32.78 -9.60 -15.33
N VAL A 354 -33.75 -9.81 -14.43
CA VAL A 354 -33.96 -9.00 -13.23
C VAL A 354 -32.80 -9.14 -12.24
N ILE A 355 -32.33 -10.37 -12.03
CA ILE A 355 -31.20 -10.65 -11.12
C ILE A 355 -29.88 -10.16 -11.73
N GLU A 356 -29.68 -10.36 -13.03
CA GLU A 356 -28.52 -9.85 -13.77
C GLU A 356 -28.45 -8.33 -13.69
N SER A 357 -29.56 -7.63 -13.97
CA SER A 357 -29.64 -6.17 -13.84
C SER A 357 -29.34 -5.70 -12.41
N PHE A 358 -29.87 -6.39 -11.40
CA PHE A 358 -29.60 -6.02 -10.00
C PHE A 358 -28.15 -6.30 -9.59
N SER A 359 -27.50 -7.31 -10.17
CA SER A 359 -26.11 -7.66 -9.87
C SER A 359 -25.09 -6.56 -10.19
N GLU A 360 -25.43 -5.60 -11.07
CA GLU A 360 -24.62 -4.42 -11.39
C GLU A 360 -24.23 -3.59 -10.14
N VAL A 361 -25.05 -3.63 -9.09
CA VAL A 361 -24.81 -2.92 -7.82
C VAL A 361 -24.31 -3.85 -6.70
N SER A 362 -23.99 -5.11 -6.98
CA SER A 362 -23.58 -6.07 -5.94
C SER A 362 -22.29 -5.67 -5.19
N ASN A 363 -21.33 -5.03 -5.88
CA ASN A 363 -20.05 -4.63 -5.31
C ASN A 363 -20.02 -3.13 -5.00
N PRO A 364 -19.83 -2.71 -3.74
CA PRO A 364 -19.73 -1.30 -3.39
C PRO A 364 -18.36 -0.66 -3.72
N ASN A 365 -17.38 -1.43 -4.23
CA ASN A 365 -16.02 -0.97 -4.59
C ASN A 365 -15.22 -0.35 -3.43
N THR A 366 -15.36 -0.89 -2.22
CA THR A 366 -14.66 -0.39 -1.01
C THR A 366 -13.29 -1.03 -0.78
N GLY A 367 -12.99 -2.14 -1.47
CA GLY A 367 -11.79 -2.95 -1.24
C GLY A 367 -10.48 -2.19 -1.44
N VAL A 368 -10.40 -1.30 -2.44
CA VAL A 368 -9.21 -0.50 -2.72
C VAL A 368 -8.82 0.38 -1.53
N PHE A 369 -9.79 0.95 -0.82
CA PHE A 369 -9.52 1.82 0.33
C PHE A 369 -9.03 1.04 1.54
N MET A 370 -9.63 -0.13 1.82
CA MET A 370 -9.16 -1.02 2.89
C MET A 370 -7.73 -1.50 2.59
N GLN A 371 -7.43 -1.87 1.35
CA GLN A 371 -6.07 -2.25 0.95
C GLN A 371 -5.08 -1.10 1.16
N LYS A 372 -5.42 0.13 0.78
CA LYS A 372 -4.53 1.29 1.03
C LYS A 372 -4.34 1.57 2.52
N MET A 373 -5.35 1.33 3.36
CA MET A 373 -5.21 1.40 4.81
C MET A 373 -4.29 0.28 5.35
N GLU A 374 -4.41 -0.94 4.85
CA GLU A 374 -3.51 -2.06 5.19
C GLU A 374 -2.06 -1.77 4.77
N ASP A 375 -1.86 -1.16 3.59
CA ASP A 375 -0.55 -0.69 3.16
C ASP A 375 0.03 0.34 4.16
N MET A 376 -0.80 1.22 4.72
CA MET A 376 -0.36 2.18 5.75
C MET A 376 0.06 1.49 7.05
N ILE A 377 -0.62 0.42 7.47
CA ILE A 377 -0.21 -0.40 8.63
C ILE A 377 1.17 -1.02 8.34
N GLN A 378 1.36 -1.58 7.15
CA GLN A 378 2.66 -2.15 6.75
C GLN A 378 3.79 -1.10 6.78
N ILE A 379 3.52 0.10 6.26
CA ILE A 379 4.51 1.18 6.16
C ILE A 379 4.86 1.78 7.54
N TYR A 380 3.87 2.06 8.37
CA TYR A 380 4.08 2.86 9.60
C TYR A 380 4.19 2.04 10.88
N ASP A 381 3.58 0.86 10.94
CA ASP A 381 3.54 0.02 12.14
C ASP A 381 4.45 -1.21 12.03
N LYS A 382 4.43 -1.90 10.88
CA LYS A 382 5.19 -3.16 10.71
C LYS A 382 6.64 -2.97 10.29
N THR A 383 6.98 -1.83 9.71
CA THR A 383 8.34 -1.55 9.23
C THR A 383 9.31 -1.43 10.40
N THR A 384 10.27 -2.36 10.49
CA THR A 384 11.35 -2.34 11.48
C THR A 384 12.67 -1.81 10.90
N GLU A 385 12.90 -2.02 9.61
CA GLU A 385 14.12 -1.58 8.93
C GLU A 385 13.80 -0.93 7.57
N ILE A 386 14.58 0.09 7.22
CA ILE A 386 14.57 0.73 5.90
C ILE A 386 15.92 0.46 5.26
N CYS A 387 15.91 -0.31 4.17
CA CYS A 387 17.08 -0.58 3.35
C CYS A 387 16.94 0.08 1.99
N PHE A 388 18.06 0.29 1.28
CA PHE A 388 18.03 0.81 -0.08
C PHE A 388 19.26 0.35 -0.85
N ASP A 389 19.10 0.20 -2.15
CA ASP A 389 20.21 0.02 -3.09
C ASP A 389 20.24 1.18 -4.09
N LYS A 390 20.88 0.99 -5.25
CA LYS A 390 20.97 2.02 -6.29
C LYS A 390 19.63 2.30 -6.99
N GLU A 391 18.67 1.39 -6.91
CA GLU A 391 17.45 1.38 -7.70
C GLU A 391 16.18 1.48 -6.83
N ASN A 392 16.17 0.88 -5.64
CA ASN A 392 14.99 0.68 -4.82
C ASN A 392 15.20 1.04 -3.35
N ILE A 393 14.11 1.44 -2.70
CA ILE A 393 13.97 1.48 -1.24
C ILE A 393 13.15 0.25 -0.83
N TYR A 394 13.54 -0.38 0.27
CA TYR A 394 12.90 -1.54 0.85
C TYR A 394 12.45 -1.20 2.28
N LEU A 395 11.16 -1.35 2.56
CA LEU A 395 10.65 -1.39 3.93
C LEU A 395 10.55 -2.85 4.34
N ILE A 396 11.25 -3.24 5.40
CA ILE A 396 11.26 -4.62 5.89
C ILE A 396 10.36 -4.72 7.12
N ALA A 397 9.40 -5.64 7.06
CA ALA A 397 8.50 -5.94 8.17
C ALA A 397 9.20 -6.85 9.21
N GLY A 398 9.01 -6.53 10.49
CA GLY A 398 9.55 -7.28 11.64
C GLY A 398 8.76 -8.51 12.05
#